data_AF-A0A8S1JZQ0-F1
#
_entry.id   AF-A0A8S1JZQ0-F1
#
_cell.length_a   1.000
_cell.length_b   1.000
_cell.length_c   1.000
_cell.angle_alpha   90.00
_cell.angle_beta   90.00
_cell.angle_gamma   90.00
#
_symmetry.space_group_name_H-M   'P 1'
#
loop_
_entity.id
_entity.type
_entity.pdbx_description
1 polymer ?
#
loop_
_entity_poly.entity_id
_entity_poly.type
_entity_poly.pdbx_seq_one_letter_code
_entity_poly.pdbx_strand_id
1 'polypeptide(L)'
;MNKYTLQFKDATIEKKYRQQSADSVQIPTFTFCAYSSILYFMVSLAIQIIEQNVTKIILRVIEIVLLIGILLIVNRNKGKVNIGLFSVNILIALFEFETDDSYDRLNYYLYGCNTMLVHTIIIFTQSFNYAVISNFVMLVIRLSVTGLQTQIIYIQLVIAILTTFGFIFILYQSEKFQRSSFLMTLKDNSWEIMLPSILTKPFLVFNFDNDTFSYQLKMINKLGFPFEDTNALHSFLKEAKYGKKTLQEHIYFTIISSNPQQFQPFVQELKIVFKKKQIQLLLSGCYLGQPNFIIVLQSEDKDIKQMQQQFKQQHQIYLKYFINHIRQTCKYLKIIVEHNHIHQAIKLLISHKQSLLFEHYKFEQQKNISPHRIIDKLVNYFKSINYKIKFTNTKFDDIYTIKPCFLNFLYEIFKNMDRNQHYHLKSFSSNNQYIISLKGLQEYPKSNLFQFCTKCLIEQTIQIDNCFQFIFLEIPMISYYNSNMRTQDDPYE
;
A
#
# COMPACT_ATOMS: atom_id res chain seq x y z
N MET A 1 -4.04 25.40 -20.18
CA MET A 1 -5.43 25.32 -20.69
C MET A 1 -5.53 26.13 -21.97
N ASN A 2 -6.32 25.70 -22.96
CA ASN A 2 -6.66 26.54 -24.10
C ASN A 2 -7.66 27.62 -23.64
N LYS A 3 -7.45 28.88 -24.02
CA LYS A 3 -8.28 30.01 -23.58
C LYS A 3 -9.72 29.93 -24.11
N TYR A 4 -9.93 29.33 -25.28
CA TYR A 4 -11.24 29.36 -25.95
C TYR A 4 -12.07 28.10 -25.68
N THR A 5 -11.45 26.92 -25.73
CA THR A 5 -12.15 25.65 -25.50
C THR A 5 -12.15 25.21 -24.04
N LEU A 6 -11.39 25.90 -23.18
CA LEU A 6 -11.10 25.54 -21.79
C LEU A 6 -10.48 24.14 -21.61
N GLN A 7 -10.12 23.43 -22.68
CA GLN A 7 -9.51 22.10 -22.57
C GLN A 7 -8.08 22.20 -22.03
N PHE A 8 -7.66 21.18 -21.27
CA PHE A 8 -6.26 21.06 -20.88
C PHE A 8 -5.38 20.81 -22.12
N LYS A 9 -4.16 21.34 -22.10
CA LYS A 9 -3.19 21.12 -23.20
C LYS A 9 -2.71 19.66 -23.23
N ASP A 10 -2.64 19.03 -22.07
CA ASP A 10 -2.30 17.62 -21.91
C ASP A 10 -3.57 16.75 -22.06
N ALA A 11 -3.55 15.84 -23.04
CA ALA A 11 -4.66 14.95 -23.34
C ALA A 11 -4.95 13.94 -22.22
N THR A 12 -3.95 13.55 -21.44
CA THR A 12 -4.12 12.59 -20.34
C THR A 12 -4.86 13.23 -19.17
N ILE A 13 -4.51 14.47 -18.84
CA ILE A 13 -5.18 15.28 -17.81
C ILE A 13 -6.62 15.59 -18.24
N GLU A 14 -6.83 15.96 -19.51
CA GLU A 14 -8.17 16.18 -20.07
C GLU A 14 -9.04 14.92 -19.99
N LYS A 15 -8.48 13.75 -20.32
CA LYS A 15 -9.20 12.48 -20.23
C LYS A 15 -9.62 12.17 -18.78
N LYS A 16 -8.72 12.36 -17.82
CA LYS A 16 -9.00 12.16 -16.39
C LYS A 16 -10.09 13.12 -15.88
N TYR A 17 -9.98 14.39 -16.24
CA TYR A 17 -11.00 15.39 -15.88
C TYR A 17 -12.38 15.03 -16.43
N ARG A 18 -12.47 14.69 -17.72
CA ARG A 18 -13.73 14.31 -18.36
C ARG A 18 -14.34 13.07 -17.73
N GLN A 19 -13.51 12.08 -17.40
CA GLN A 19 -13.99 10.87 -16.74
C GLN A 19 -14.53 11.18 -15.34
N GLN A 20 -13.79 11.97 -14.54
CA GLN A 20 -14.26 12.37 -13.21
C GLN A 20 -15.57 13.16 -13.29
N SER A 21 -15.67 14.15 -14.17
CA SER A 21 -16.89 14.94 -14.37
C SER A 21 -18.07 14.08 -14.84
N ALA A 22 -17.82 13.15 -15.77
CA ALA A 22 -18.82 12.23 -16.27
C ALA A 22 -19.40 11.35 -15.14
N ASP A 23 -18.53 10.74 -14.32
CA ASP A 23 -18.95 9.84 -13.25
C ASP A 23 -19.57 10.59 -12.06
N SER A 24 -19.09 11.78 -11.71
CA SER A 24 -19.55 12.50 -10.51
C SER A 24 -20.82 13.31 -10.72
N VAL A 25 -20.98 13.95 -11.89
CA VAL A 25 -22.10 14.88 -12.15
C VAL A 25 -22.91 14.48 -13.37
N GLN A 26 -22.26 14.22 -14.51
CA GLN A 26 -22.99 14.16 -15.77
C GLN A 26 -23.89 12.93 -15.93
N ILE A 27 -23.41 11.74 -15.58
CA ILE A 27 -24.20 10.51 -15.66
C ILE A 27 -25.36 10.53 -14.65
N PRO A 28 -25.16 10.92 -13.38
CA PRO A 28 -26.28 11.09 -12.43
C PRO A 28 -27.34 12.06 -12.94
N THR A 29 -26.95 13.26 -13.39
CA THR A 29 -27.91 14.24 -13.93
C THR A 29 -28.60 13.73 -15.18
N PHE A 30 -27.87 13.11 -16.12
CA PHE A 30 -28.45 12.53 -17.32
C PHE A 30 -29.51 11.48 -16.98
N THR A 31 -29.19 10.58 -16.06
CA THR A 31 -30.07 9.49 -15.65
C THR A 31 -31.34 10.06 -15.02
N PHE A 32 -31.18 11.03 -14.12
CA PHE A 32 -32.31 11.72 -13.50
C PHE A 32 -33.19 12.42 -14.55
N CYS A 33 -32.61 13.27 -15.40
CA CYS A 33 -33.35 14.00 -16.43
C CYS A 33 -34.04 13.04 -17.40
N ALA A 34 -33.37 11.98 -17.87
CA ALA A 34 -33.95 11.03 -18.80
C ALA A 34 -35.15 10.28 -18.20
N TYR A 35 -35.03 9.77 -16.96
CA TYR A 35 -36.17 9.11 -16.30
C TYR A 35 -37.31 10.08 -15.99
N SER A 36 -37.01 11.29 -15.54
CA SER A 36 -38.01 12.33 -15.32
C SER A 36 -38.73 12.71 -16.62
N SER A 37 -38.02 12.82 -17.74
CA SER A 37 -38.62 13.08 -19.06
C SER A 37 -39.49 11.91 -19.55
N ILE A 38 -39.06 10.67 -19.34
CA ILE A 38 -39.89 9.50 -19.67
C ILE A 38 -41.18 9.52 -18.84
N LEU A 39 -41.09 9.75 -17.53
CA LEU A 39 -42.27 9.85 -16.67
C LEU A 39 -43.19 11.00 -17.10
N TYR A 40 -42.61 12.14 -17.43
CA TYR A 40 -43.35 13.30 -17.94
C TYR A 40 -44.11 12.96 -19.22
N PHE A 41 -43.45 12.36 -20.21
CA PHE A 41 -44.10 11.99 -21.47
C PHE A 41 -45.12 10.87 -21.30
N MET A 42 -44.96 9.96 -20.34
CA MET A 42 -45.97 8.95 -20.01
C MET A 42 -47.25 9.58 -19.43
N VAL A 43 -47.12 10.57 -18.55
CA VAL A 43 -48.27 11.34 -18.03
C VAL A 43 -48.95 12.09 -19.17
N SER A 44 -48.17 12.76 -20.03
CA SER A 44 -48.72 13.47 -21.19
C SER A 44 -49.42 12.52 -22.17
N LEU A 45 -48.85 11.35 -22.44
CA LEU A 45 -49.47 10.32 -23.27
C LEU A 45 -50.83 9.87 -22.72
N ALA A 46 -50.93 9.66 -21.39
CA ALA A 46 -52.20 9.30 -20.76
C ALA A 46 -53.27 10.40 -20.94
N ILE A 47 -52.90 11.68 -20.80
CA ILE A 47 -53.79 12.81 -21.05
C ILE A 47 -54.24 12.83 -22.52
N GLN A 48 -53.32 12.65 -23.47
CA GLN A 48 -53.63 12.67 -24.91
C GLN A 48 -54.50 11.49 -25.35
N ILE A 49 -54.40 10.33 -24.68
CA ILE A 49 -55.31 9.19 -24.88
C ILE A 49 -56.73 9.56 -24.44
N ILE A 50 -56.89 10.28 -23.32
CA ILE A 50 -58.19 10.75 -22.83
C ILE A 50 -58.79 11.77 -23.81
N GLU A 51 -57.98 12.68 -24.33
CA GLU A 51 -58.37 13.70 -25.31
C GLU A 51 -58.57 13.15 -26.74
N GLN A 52 -58.25 11.87 -26.98
CA GLN A 52 -58.40 11.18 -28.27
C GLN A 52 -57.64 11.83 -29.45
N ASN A 53 -56.54 12.55 -29.19
CA ASN A 53 -55.72 13.16 -30.24
C ASN A 53 -54.66 12.19 -30.78
N VAL A 54 -55.00 11.46 -31.84
CA VAL A 54 -54.16 10.40 -32.43
C VAL A 54 -52.77 10.91 -32.84
N THR A 55 -52.67 12.13 -33.38
CA THR A 55 -51.39 12.71 -33.81
C THR A 55 -50.45 12.93 -32.62
N LYS A 56 -50.95 13.54 -31.54
CA LYS A 56 -50.16 13.79 -30.32
C LYS A 56 -49.78 12.48 -29.61
N ILE A 57 -50.65 11.47 -29.65
CA ILE A 57 -50.35 10.12 -29.14
C ILE A 57 -49.14 9.51 -29.88
N ILE A 58 -49.13 9.55 -31.22
CA ILE A 58 -48.03 8.99 -32.02
C ILE A 58 -46.72 9.70 -31.71
N LEU A 59 -46.73 11.04 -31.63
CA LEU A 59 -45.54 11.84 -31.30
C LEU A 59 -44.97 11.46 -29.93
N ARG A 60 -45.83 11.32 -28.90
CA ARG A 60 -45.40 10.90 -27.55
C ARG A 60 -44.78 9.52 -27.50
N VAL A 61 -45.34 8.56 -28.25
CA VAL A 61 -44.76 7.22 -28.34
C VAL A 61 -43.37 7.28 -28.98
N ILE A 62 -43.20 8.07 -30.05
CA ILE A 62 -41.90 8.26 -30.71
C ILE A 62 -40.88 8.88 -29.74
N GLU A 63 -41.25 9.92 -28.99
CA GLU A 63 -40.37 10.58 -28.02
C GLU A 63 -39.90 9.62 -26.91
N ILE A 64 -40.81 8.81 -26.36
CA ILE A 64 -40.49 7.81 -25.35
C ILE A 64 -39.52 6.77 -25.92
N VAL A 65 -39.78 6.26 -27.13
CA VAL A 65 -38.90 5.29 -27.79
C VAL A 65 -37.51 5.89 -28.05
N LEU A 66 -37.43 7.14 -28.49
CA LEU A 66 -36.16 7.85 -28.70
C LEU A 66 -35.39 8.05 -27.39
N LEU A 67 -36.06 8.45 -26.30
CA LEU A 67 -35.44 8.59 -24.99
C LEU A 67 -34.88 7.26 -24.47
N ILE A 68 -35.63 6.16 -24.60
CA ILE A 68 -35.17 4.82 -24.24
C ILE A 68 -33.93 4.46 -25.07
N GLY A 69 -33.96 4.72 -26.37
CA GLY A 69 -32.81 4.52 -27.26
C GLY A 69 -31.56 5.31 -26.82
N ILE A 70 -31.73 6.59 -26.50
CA ILE A 70 -30.65 7.46 -25.99
C ILE A 70 -30.10 6.93 -24.67
N LEU A 71 -30.96 6.50 -23.75
CA LEU A 71 -30.58 5.94 -22.46
C LEU A 71 -29.74 4.67 -22.62
N LEU A 72 -30.13 3.77 -23.53
CA LEU A 72 -29.37 2.56 -23.85
C LEU A 72 -27.99 2.88 -24.45
N ILE A 73 -27.91 3.86 -25.36
CA ILE A 73 -26.64 4.29 -25.99
C ILE A 73 -25.67 4.83 -24.94
N VAL A 74 -26.15 5.69 -24.04
CA VAL A 74 -25.32 6.31 -23.00
C VAL A 74 -24.87 5.28 -21.96
N ASN A 75 -25.76 4.35 -21.56
CA ASN A 75 -25.41 3.27 -20.64
C ASN A 75 -24.32 2.35 -21.22
N ARG A 76 -24.36 2.08 -22.53
CA ARG A 76 -23.32 1.27 -23.19
C ARG A 76 -22.01 2.02 -23.39
N ASN A 77 -22.06 3.35 -23.56
CA ASN A 77 -20.88 4.17 -23.77
C ASN A 77 -20.95 5.48 -22.97
N LYS A 78 -20.45 5.42 -21.73
CA LYS A 78 -20.35 6.56 -20.81
C LYS A 78 -19.64 7.78 -21.41
N GLY A 79 -18.73 7.59 -22.37
CA GLY A 79 -18.04 8.69 -23.04
C GLY A 79 -18.93 9.59 -23.91
N LYS A 80 -20.16 9.15 -24.22
CA LYS A 80 -21.14 9.90 -25.03
C LYS A 80 -22.19 10.66 -24.21
N VAL A 81 -22.02 10.78 -22.90
CA VAL A 81 -23.03 11.38 -22.01
C VAL A 81 -23.44 12.81 -22.41
N ASN A 82 -22.49 13.65 -22.88
CA ASN A 82 -22.77 15.01 -23.33
C ASN A 82 -23.71 15.04 -24.54
N ILE A 83 -23.55 14.08 -25.46
CA ILE A 83 -24.44 13.93 -26.62
C ILE A 83 -25.83 13.50 -26.14
N GLY A 84 -25.89 12.56 -25.19
CA GLY A 84 -27.15 12.14 -24.58
C GLY A 84 -27.90 13.30 -23.91
N LEU A 85 -27.21 14.08 -23.06
CA LEU A 85 -27.76 15.28 -22.44
C LEU A 85 -28.25 16.29 -23.49
N PHE A 86 -27.49 16.49 -24.57
CA PHE A 86 -27.88 17.38 -25.67
C PHE A 86 -29.14 16.91 -26.38
N SER A 87 -29.23 15.61 -26.70
CA SER A 87 -30.41 15.02 -27.32
C SER A 87 -31.63 15.08 -26.42
N VAL A 88 -31.49 14.81 -25.12
CA VAL A 88 -32.58 14.97 -24.14
C VAL A 88 -33.04 16.43 -24.10
N ASN A 89 -32.09 17.39 -24.10
CA ASN A 89 -32.40 18.81 -24.10
C ASN A 89 -33.24 19.21 -25.32
N ILE A 90 -32.87 18.72 -26.51
CA ILE A 90 -33.59 18.98 -27.76
C ILE A 90 -34.98 18.34 -27.73
N LEU A 91 -35.11 17.10 -27.26
CA LEU A 91 -36.41 16.43 -27.19
C LEU A 91 -37.38 17.18 -26.28
N ILE A 92 -36.91 17.66 -25.12
CA ILE A 92 -37.72 18.51 -24.23
C ILE A 92 -38.09 19.83 -24.93
N ALA A 93 -37.17 20.42 -25.69
CA ALA A 93 -37.41 21.67 -26.42
C ALA A 93 -38.41 21.50 -27.58
N LEU A 94 -38.40 20.35 -28.27
CA LEU A 94 -39.34 20.06 -29.36
C LEU A 94 -40.78 19.98 -28.84
N PHE A 95 -40.95 19.54 -27.59
CA PHE A 95 -42.25 19.55 -26.95
C PHE A 95 -42.80 20.98 -26.73
N GLU A 96 -41.96 22.01 -26.64
CA GLU A 96 -42.42 23.41 -26.54
C GLU A 96 -43.20 23.89 -27.79
N PHE A 97 -43.11 23.19 -28.93
CA PHE A 97 -43.89 23.51 -30.13
C PHE A 97 -45.36 23.08 -30.04
N GLU A 98 -45.74 22.22 -29.09
CA GLU A 98 -47.08 21.63 -29.01
C GLU A 98 -48.07 22.43 -28.15
N THR A 99 -47.70 23.64 -27.76
CA THR A 99 -48.51 24.48 -26.89
C THR A 99 -49.81 24.94 -27.57
N ASP A 100 -50.96 24.54 -27.02
CA ASP A 100 -52.30 24.87 -27.55
C ASP A 100 -52.72 26.30 -27.19
N ASP A 101 -53.35 27.02 -28.14
CA ASP A 101 -53.86 28.40 -27.96
C ASP A 101 -54.86 28.56 -26.78
N SER A 102 -55.32 27.46 -26.19
CA SER A 102 -56.29 27.40 -25.09
C SER A 102 -55.73 27.56 -23.68
N TYR A 103 -54.40 27.61 -23.50
CA TYR A 103 -53.82 27.80 -22.16
C TYR A 103 -53.86 29.27 -21.70
N ASP A 104 -54.30 29.50 -20.46
CA ASP A 104 -54.20 30.79 -19.80
C ASP A 104 -52.74 31.29 -19.75
N ARG A 105 -52.55 32.61 -19.92
CA ARG A 105 -51.23 33.27 -19.91
C ARG A 105 -50.37 32.91 -18.69
N LEU A 106 -50.99 32.69 -17.54
CA LEU A 106 -50.29 32.31 -16.30
C LEU A 106 -49.78 30.86 -16.34
N ASN A 107 -50.52 29.94 -16.96
CA ASN A 107 -50.07 28.55 -17.14
C ASN A 107 -48.90 28.49 -18.11
N TYR A 108 -48.91 29.32 -19.15
CA TYR A 108 -47.78 29.50 -20.06
C TYR A 108 -46.51 30.00 -19.36
N TYR A 109 -46.65 31.01 -18.51
CA TYR A 109 -45.55 31.53 -17.72
C TYR A 109 -44.96 30.46 -16.80
N LEU A 110 -45.81 29.73 -16.07
CA LEU A 110 -45.38 28.67 -15.16
C LEU A 110 -44.65 27.55 -15.91
N TYR A 111 -45.19 27.12 -17.06
CA TYR A 111 -44.57 26.13 -17.91
C TYR A 111 -43.19 26.58 -18.40
N GLY A 112 -43.09 27.78 -18.97
CA GLY A 112 -41.82 28.33 -19.47
C GLY A 112 -40.74 28.51 -18.39
N CYS A 113 -41.12 28.90 -17.17
CA CYS A 113 -40.17 28.95 -16.05
C CYS A 113 -39.61 27.57 -15.72
N ASN A 114 -40.46 26.55 -15.70
CA ASN A 114 -40.05 25.18 -15.38
C ASN A 114 -39.19 24.56 -16.50
N THR A 115 -39.57 24.76 -17.77
CA THR A 115 -38.74 24.27 -18.89
C THR A 115 -37.39 24.98 -18.92
N MET A 116 -37.35 26.29 -18.68
CA MET A 116 -36.09 27.05 -18.58
C MET A 116 -35.17 26.51 -17.48
N LEU A 117 -35.71 26.16 -16.31
CA LEU A 117 -34.93 25.55 -15.23
C LEU A 117 -34.35 24.20 -15.64
N VAL A 118 -35.14 23.34 -16.29
CA VAL A 118 -34.68 22.04 -16.79
C VAL A 118 -33.57 22.21 -17.83
N HIS A 119 -33.76 23.08 -18.82
CA HIS A 119 -32.74 23.39 -19.82
C HIS A 119 -31.46 23.93 -19.17
N THR A 120 -31.60 24.78 -18.15
CA THR A 120 -30.46 25.35 -17.41
C THR A 120 -29.66 24.26 -16.69
N ILE A 121 -30.34 23.34 -15.98
CA ILE A 121 -29.70 22.20 -15.32
C ILE A 121 -28.93 21.35 -16.33
N ILE A 122 -29.56 21.01 -17.46
CA ILE A 122 -28.93 20.18 -18.49
C ILE A 122 -27.70 20.87 -19.08
N ILE A 123 -27.78 22.16 -19.41
CA ILE A 123 -26.68 22.91 -20.02
C ILE A 123 -25.51 23.09 -19.03
N PHE A 124 -25.77 23.37 -17.75
CA PHE A 124 -24.71 23.53 -16.75
C PHE A 124 -23.91 22.24 -16.51
N THR A 125 -24.54 21.08 -16.72
CA THR A 125 -23.88 19.79 -16.54
C THR A 125 -23.06 19.37 -17.77
N GLN A 126 -23.33 19.93 -18.95
CA GLN A 126 -22.56 19.62 -20.15
C GLN A 126 -21.16 20.23 -20.11
N SER A 127 -20.22 19.59 -20.80
CA SER A 127 -18.90 20.20 -21.04
C SER A 127 -19.04 21.49 -21.84
N PHE A 128 -18.23 22.50 -21.50
CA PHE A 128 -18.31 23.86 -22.07
C PHE A 128 -18.66 23.94 -23.58
N ASN A 129 -17.94 23.23 -24.44
CA ASN A 129 -18.20 23.26 -25.89
C ASN A 129 -19.62 22.81 -26.27
N TYR A 130 -20.11 21.74 -25.65
CA TYR A 130 -21.46 21.23 -25.87
C TYR A 130 -22.50 22.16 -25.26
N ALA A 131 -22.24 22.71 -24.07
CA ALA A 131 -23.10 23.67 -23.40
C ALA A 131 -23.31 24.94 -24.25
N VAL A 132 -22.25 25.47 -24.86
CA VAL A 132 -22.34 26.64 -25.76
C VAL A 132 -23.22 26.33 -26.98
N ILE A 133 -22.96 25.19 -27.65
CA ILE A 133 -23.76 24.78 -28.81
C ILE A 133 -25.23 24.57 -28.42
N SER A 134 -25.47 23.88 -27.31
CA SER A 134 -26.81 23.65 -26.75
C SER A 134 -27.54 24.96 -26.48
N ASN A 135 -26.87 25.94 -25.87
CA ASN A 135 -27.46 27.24 -25.58
C ASN A 135 -27.86 28.01 -26.85
N PHE A 136 -27.02 27.99 -27.89
CA PHE A 136 -27.38 28.60 -29.18
C PHE A 136 -28.53 27.88 -29.88
N VAL A 137 -28.54 26.54 -29.87
CA VAL A 137 -29.65 25.75 -30.43
C VAL A 137 -30.96 26.08 -29.70
N MET A 138 -30.93 26.18 -28.36
CA MET A 138 -32.10 26.57 -27.58
C MET A 138 -32.58 27.99 -27.88
N LEU A 139 -31.67 28.94 -28.11
CA LEU A 139 -32.03 30.29 -28.55
C LEU A 139 -32.79 30.24 -29.89
N VAL A 140 -32.28 29.48 -30.86
CA VAL A 140 -32.92 29.33 -32.19
C VAL A 140 -34.30 28.68 -32.05
N ILE A 141 -34.43 27.61 -31.26
CA ILE A 141 -35.71 26.94 -31.02
C ILE A 141 -36.71 27.92 -30.40
N ARG A 142 -36.33 28.63 -29.32
CA ARG A 142 -37.22 29.58 -28.65
C ARG A 142 -37.68 30.70 -29.57
N LEU A 143 -36.77 31.30 -30.34
CA LEU A 143 -37.12 32.34 -31.31
C LEU A 143 -38.04 31.79 -32.40
N SER A 144 -37.85 30.53 -32.83
CA SER A 144 -38.71 29.89 -33.82
C SER A 144 -40.12 29.65 -33.28
N VAL A 145 -40.25 29.10 -32.06
CA VAL A 145 -41.54 28.89 -31.39
C VAL A 145 -42.26 30.24 -31.20
N THR A 146 -41.59 31.24 -30.64
CA THR A 146 -42.20 32.57 -30.43
C THR A 146 -42.60 33.21 -31.75
N GLY A 147 -41.79 33.10 -32.80
CA GLY A 147 -42.07 33.67 -34.11
C GLY A 147 -43.19 32.98 -34.88
N LEU A 148 -43.44 31.69 -34.64
CA LEU A 148 -44.59 30.98 -35.21
C LEU A 148 -45.91 31.36 -34.52
N GLN A 149 -45.86 31.65 -33.21
CA GLN A 149 -47.06 31.94 -32.41
C GLN A 149 -47.42 33.44 -32.38
N THR A 150 -46.43 34.32 -32.41
CA THR A 150 -46.62 35.75 -32.20
C THR A 150 -45.59 36.59 -32.97
N GLN A 151 -45.88 37.87 -33.19
CA GLN A 151 -44.88 38.81 -33.70
C GLN A 151 -43.81 39.08 -32.62
N ILE A 152 -42.56 38.75 -32.94
CA ILE A 152 -41.43 38.98 -32.03
C ILE A 152 -41.22 40.49 -31.87
N ILE A 153 -41.32 40.96 -30.62
CA ILE A 153 -40.99 42.35 -30.29
C ILE A 153 -39.46 42.47 -30.27
N TYR A 154 -38.91 43.45 -31.00
CA TYR A 154 -37.45 43.65 -31.11
C TYR A 154 -36.72 43.69 -29.77
N ILE A 155 -37.34 44.27 -28.73
CA ILE A 155 -36.73 44.32 -27.38
C ILE A 155 -36.51 42.92 -26.78
N GLN A 156 -37.43 41.98 -27.02
CA GLN A 156 -37.31 40.60 -26.52
C GLN A 156 -36.19 39.86 -27.24
N LEU A 157 -36.01 40.11 -28.54
CA LEU A 157 -34.91 39.56 -29.32
C LEU A 157 -33.55 40.04 -28.79
N VAL A 158 -33.42 41.35 -28.51
CA VAL A 158 -32.19 41.91 -27.92
C VAL A 158 -31.91 41.29 -26.54
N ILE A 159 -32.92 41.17 -25.69
CA ILE A 159 -32.78 40.54 -24.37
C ILE A 159 -32.37 39.07 -24.50
N ALA A 160 -32.96 38.30 -25.41
CA ALA A 160 -32.64 36.90 -25.63
C ALA A 160 -31.18 36.72 -26.08
N ILE A 161 -30.69 37.58 -26.98
CA ILE A 161 -29.29 37.57 -27.40
C ILE A 161 -28.36 37.92 -26.24
N LEU A 162 -28.63 39.01 -25.52
CA LEU A 162 -27.79 39.45 -24.39
C LEU A 162 -27.72 38.40 -23.27
N THR A 163 -28.86 37.79 -22.94
CA THR A 163 -28.93 36.72 -21.93
C THR A 163 -28.21 35.46 -22.39
N THR A 164 -28.25 35.11 -23.68
CA THR A 164 -27.48 33.99 -24.24
C THR A 164 -25.98 34.20 -24.06
N PHE A 165 -25.46 35.39 -24.40
CA PHE A 165 -24.04 35.72 -24.19
C PHE A 165 -23.67 35.82 -22.70
N GLY A 166 -24.53 36.42 -21.88
CA GLY A 166 -24.33 36.50 -20.43
C GLY A 166 -24.27 35.11 -19.78
N PHE A 167 -25.14 34.20 -20.22
CA PHE A 167 -25.14 32.81 -19.76
C PHE A 167 -23.86 32.06 -20.18
N ILE A 168 -23.40 32.23 -21.43
CA ILE A 168 -22.12 31.67 -21.89
C ILE A 168 -20.94 32.21 -21.06
N PHE A 169 -20.96 33.49 -20.71
CA PHE A 169 -19.92 34.08 -19.85
C PHE A 169 -19.89 33.44 -18.46
N ILE A 170 -21.06 33.24 -17.84
CA ILE A 170 -21.17 32.57 -16.53
C ILE A 170 -20.67 31.12 -16.63
N LEU A 171 -21.09 30.38 -17.66
CA LEU A 171 -20.63 29.02 -17.93
C LEU A 171 -19.10 28.96 -18.08
N TYR A 172 -18.52 29.91 -18.81
CA TYR A 172 -17.07 30.00 -19.01
C TYR A 172 -16.32 30.18 -17.69
N GLN A 173 -16.80 31.06 -16.80
CA GLN A 173 -16.16 31.28 -15.50
C GLN A 173 -16.30 30.06 -14.58
N SER A 174 -17.48 29.43 -14.57
CA SER A 174 -17.75 28.23 -13.78
C SER A 174 -16.82 27.07 -14.19
N GLU A 175 -16.75 26.75 -15.48
CA GLU A 175 -15.88 25.70 -16.01
C GLU A 175 -14.40 25.99 -15.79
N LYS A 176 -13.97 27.25 -15.97
CA LYS A 176 -12.61 27.67 -15.65
C LYS A 176 -12.26 27.43 -14.18
N PHE A 177 -13.19 27.73 -13.25
CA PHE A 177 -12.99 27.50 -11.83
C PHE A 177 -12.90 25.99 -11.51
N GLN A 178 -13.85 25.19 -12.01
CA GLN A 178 -13.85 23.74 -11.81
C GLN A 178 -12.56 23.07 -12.31
N ARG A 179 -12.09 23.47 -13.50
CA ARG A 179 -10.84 22.97 -14.07
C ARG A 179 -9.61 23.38 -13.27
N SER A 180 -9.60 24.61 -12.74
CA SER A 180 -8.53 25.06 -11.84
C SER A 180 -8.52 24.25 -10.54
N SER A 181 -9.69 23.99 -9.96
CA SER A 181 -9.83 23.16 -8.75
C SER A 181 -9.32 21.74 -9.01
N PHE A 182 -9.69 21.13 -10.14
CA PHE A 182 -9.17 19.80 -10.53
C PHE A 182 -7.64 19.76 -10.67
N LEU A 183 -7.03 20.78 -11.28
CA LEU A 183 -5.57 20.87 -11.37
C LEU A 183 -4.91 20.98 -10.00
N MET A 184 -5.53 21.70 -9.06
CA MET A 184 -5.03 21.82 -7.70
C MET A 184 -5.05 20.46 -7.00
N THR A 185 -6.16 19.70 -7.11
CA THR A 185 -6.25 18.34 -6.57
C THR A 185 -5.19 17.41 -7.18
N LEU A 186 -4.95 17.49 -8.50
CA LEU A 186 -3.90 16.71 -9.14
C LEU A 186 -2.50 17.09 -8.64
N LYS A 187 -2.23 18.38 -8.43
CA LYS A 187 -0.96 18.86 -7.89
C LYS A 187 -0.74 18.32 -6.48
N ASP A 188 -1.75 18.38 -5.63
CA ASP A 188 -1.65 17.88 -4.25
C ASP A 188 -1.38 16.37 -4.23
N ASN A 189 -2.07 15.59 -5.07
CA ASN A 189 -1.83 14.14 -5.19
C ASN A 189 -0.43 13.82 -5.76
N SER A 190 0.11 14.67 -6.64
CA SER A 190 1.45 14.45 -7.19
C SER A 190 2.56 14.61 -6.14
N TRP A 191 2.37 15.47 -5.14
CA TRP A 191 3.30 15.59 -4.01
C TRP A 191 3.37 14.32 -3.19
N GLU A 192 2.24 13.66 -2.95
CA GLU A 192 2.19 12.38 -2.22
C GLU A 192 2.98 11.30 -2.97
N ILE A 193 2.92 11.28 -4.31
CA ILE A 193 3.67 10.33 -5.14
C ILE A 193 5.17 10.65 -5.18
N MET A 194 5.55 11.94 -5.20
CA MET A 194 6.96 12.34 -5.23
C MET A 194 7.65 12.18 -3.88
N LEU A 195 6.94 12.30 -2.77
CA LEU A 195 7.51 12.32 -1.42
C LEU A 195 8.46 11.13 -1.12
N PRO A 196 8.11 9.86 -1.44
CA PRO A 196 9.01 8.71 -1.24
C PRO A 196 10.28 8.74 -2.08
N SER A 197 10.24 9.40 -3.24
CA SER A 197 11.39 9.52 -4.14
C SER A 197 12.39 10.57 -3.63
N ILE A 198 11.90 11.59 -2.93
CA ILE A 198 12.71 12.69 -2.38
C ILE A 198 13.24 12.32 -0.98
N LEU A 199 12.39 11.74 -0.13
CA LEU A 199 12.75 11.32 1.22
C LEU A 199 13.24 9.87 1.23
N THR A 200 14.57 9.71 1.25
CA THR A 200 15.21 8.38 1.34
C THR A 200 15.15 7.76 2.73
N LYS A 201 15.02 8.60 3.77
CA LYS A 201 14.92 8.19 5.18
C LYS A 201 13.53 7.61 5.49
N PRO A 202 13.41 6.73 6.50
CA PRO A 202 12.11 6.22 6.93
C PRO A 202 11.19 7.35 7.42
N PHE A 203 9.96 7.40 6.93
CA PHE A 203 9.00 8.42 7.33
C PHE A 203 7.56 7.90 7.37
N LEU A 204 6.71 8.64 8.08
CA LEU A 204 5.27 8.49 8.07
C LEU A 204 4.59 9.86 7.90
N VAL A 205 3.48 9.86 7.18
CA VAL A 205 2.62 11.02 6.93
C VAL A 205 1.22 10.70 7.45
N PHE A 206 0.64 11.63 8.20
CA PHE A 206 -0.68 11.47 8.77
C PHE A 206 -1.37 12.83 8.94
N ASN A 207 -2.70 12.82 8.94
CA ASN A 207 -3.54 13.98 9.22
C ASN A 207 -4.27 13.81 10.56
N PHE A 208 -4.65 14.94 11.15
CA PHE A 208 -5.59 14.96 12.27
C PHE A 208 -6.97 15.36 11.75
N ASP A 209 -7.94 14.48 11.95
CA ASP A 209 -9.34 14.74 11.62
C ASP A 209 -10.03 15.39 12.82
N ASN A 210 -10.43 16.66 12.62
CA ASN A 210 -11.09 17.46 13.66
C ASN A 210 -12.49 16.94 13.99
N ASP A 211 -13.20 16.31 13.03
CA ASP A 211 -14.58 15.88 13.23
C ASP A 211 -14.63 14.59 14.07
N THR A 212 -13.68 13.69 13.84
CA THR A 212 -13.59 12.40 14.57
C THR A 212 -12.57 12.41 15.72
N PHE A 213 -11.85 13.51 15.92
CA PHE A 213 -10.73 13.64 16.87
C PHE A 213 -9.71 12.49 16.76
N SER A 214 -9.42 12.07 15.54
CA SER A 214 -8.59 10.90 15.26
C SER A 214 -7.40 11.22 14.35
N TYR A 215 -6.36 10.40 14.44
CA TYR A 215 -5.17 10.53 13.58
C TYR A 215 -5.31 9.52 12.45
N GLN A 216 -5.33 10.00 11.22
CA GLN A 216 -5.46 9.17 10.03
C GLN A 216 -4.12 9.04 9.34
N LEU A 217 -3.69 7.80 9.13
CA LEU A 217 -2.46 7.51 8.41
C LEU A 217 -2.67 7.71 6.92
N LYS A 218 -1.80 8.49 6.27
CA LYS A 218 -1.82 8.70 4.81
C LYS A 218 -0.77 7.89 4.08
N MET A 219 0.46 7.86 4.60
CA MET A 219 1.59 7.26 3.91
C MET A 219 2.66 6.75 4.87
N ILE A 220 3.29 5.64 4.51
CA ILE A 220 4.45 5.08 5.20
C ILE A 220 5.52 4.72 4.17
N ASN A 221 6.79 4.99 4.51
CA ASN A 221 7.92 4.53 3.73
C ASN A 221 9.04 3.98 4.62
N LYS A 222 9.49 2.76 4.31
CA LYS A 222 10.72 2.12 4.86
C LYS A 222 10.84 2.09 6.39
N LEU A 223 9.73 2.06 7.13
CA LEU A 223 9.79 1.87 8.58
C LEU A 223 10.11 0.40 8.89
N GLY A 224 11.22 0.13 9.59
CA GLY A 224 11.59 -1.20 10.07
C GLY A 224 10.72 -1.72 11.22
N PHE A 225 9.66 -1.00 11.57
CA PHE A 225 8.63 -1.39 12.53
C PHE A 225 7.33 -1.67 11.77
N PRO A 226 6.52 -2.66 12.18
CA PRO A 226 5.25 -2.99 11.53
C PRO A 226 4.22 -1.90 11.80
N PHE A 227 4.28 -0.82 11.02
CA PHE A 227 3.21 0.14 10.89
C PHE A 227 2.38 -0.28 9.70
N GLU A 228 1.51 -1.26 9.90
CA GLU A 228 0.65 -1.77 8.82
C GLU A 228 -0.62 -0.92 8.68
N ASP A 229 -1.13 -0.38 9.79
CA ASP A 229 -2.42 0.32 9.85
C ASP A 229 -2.41 1.59 10.71
N THR A 230 -3.49 2.38 10.62
CA THR A 230 -3.78 3.55 11.47
C THR A 230 -3.73 3.22 12.97
N ASN A 231 -4.07 2.00 13.37
CA ASN A 231 -3.95 1.55 14.76
C ASN A 231 -2.51 1.52 15.25
N ALA A 232 -1.56 1.12 14.40
CA ALA A 232 -0.14 1.12 14.74
C ALA A 232 0.40 2.54 14.89
N LEU A 233 -0.05 3.48 14.06
CA LEU A 233 0.24 4.91 14.22
C LEU A 233 -0.25 5.40 15.58
N HIS A 234 -1.49 5.10 15.95
CA HIS A 234 -2.05 5.48 17.25
C HIS A 234 -1.25 4.92 18.42
N SER A 235 -0.90 3.63 18.39
CA SER A 235 -0.08 3.01 19.43
C SER A 235 1.29 3.70 19.55
N PHE A 236 1.93 4.01 18.41
CA PHE A 236 3.21 4.73 18.43
C PHE A 236 3.08 6.14 19.00
N LEU A 237 2.09 6.93 18.58
CA LEU A 237 1.89 8.28 19.10
C LEU A 237 1.60 8.29 20.62
N LYS A 238 0.91 7.25 21.14
CA LYS A 238 0.64 7.08 22.57
C LYS A 238 1.84 6.61 23.37
N GLU A 239 2.61 5.65 22.84
CA GLU A 239 3.73 5.03 23.54
C GLU A 239 5.03 5.86 23.46
N ALA A 240 5.23 6.61 22.37
CA ALA A 240 6.39 7.46 22.19
C ALA A 240 6.35 8.63 23.18
N LYS A 241 7.38 8.76 24.01
CA LYS A 241 7.48 9.83 25.00
C LYS A 241 8.48 10.90 24.59
N TYR A 242 8.07 12.16 24.65
CA TYR A 242 8.93 13.33 24.56
C TYR A 242 9.00 13.99 25.94
N GLY A 243 10.10 13.73 26.66
CA GLY A 243 10.21 14.10 28.07
C GLY A 243 9.17 13.39 28.93
N LYS A 244 8.27 14.15 29.56
CA LYS A 244 7.16 13.63 30.38
C LYS A 244 5.84 13.43 29.64
N LYS A 245 5.71 13.97 28.42
CA LYS A 245 4.48 13.94 27.62
C LYS A 245 4.53 12.85 26.57
N THR A 246 3.38 12.34 26.16
CA THR A 246 3.29 11.49 24.97
C THR A 246 3.46 12.33 23.70
N LEU A 247 3.90 11.70 22.61
CA LEU A 247 4.03 12.38 21.32
C LEU A 247 2.64 12.83 20.82
N GLN A 248 1.59 12.04 21.08
CA GLN A 248 0.21 12.41 20.84
C GLN A 248 -0.18 13.70 21.58
N GLU A 249 0.08 13.79 22.87
CA GLU A 249 -0.20 15.01 23.65
C GLU A 249 0.58 16.20 23.11
N HIS A 250 1.86 16.00 22.79
CA HIS A 250 2.70 17.07 22.26
C HIS A 250 2.13 17.62 20.95
N ILE A 251 1.79 16.75 20.00
CA ILE A 251 1.20 17.14 18.70
C ILE A 251 -0.15 17.82 18.92
N TYR A 252 -1.01 17.27 19.77
CA TYR A 252 -2.33 17.83 20.06
C TYR A 252 -2.24 19.22 20.70
N PHE A 253 -1.32 19.42 21.65
CA PHE A 253 -1.08 20.75 22.21
C PHE A 253 -0.58 21.73 21.16
N THR A 254 0.30 21.30 20.25
CA THR A 254 0.76 22.14 19.13
C THR A 254 -0.39 22.51 18.18
N ILE A 255 -1.34 21.59 17.94
CA ILE A 255 -2.56 21.86 17.14
C ILE A 255 -3.47 22.87 17.84
N ILE A 256 -3.77 22.67 19.14
CA ILE A 256 -4.73 23.50 19.87
C ILE A 256 -4.19 24.87 20.24
N SER A 257 -2.91 24.96 20.60
CA SER A 257 -2.28 26.24 20.92
C SER A 257 -2.11 27.14 19.68
N SER A 258 -2.21 26.56 18.49
CA SER A 258 -2.17 27.27 17.22
C SER A 258 -3.60 27.48 16.72
N ASN A 259 -4.06 28.72 16.59
CA ASN A 259 -5.31 28.98 15.86
C ASN A 259 -5.20 28.35 14.45
N PRO A 260 -6.23 27.67 13.90
CA PRO A 260 -6.13 27.01 12.59
C PRO A 260 -5.78 28.00 11.46
N GLN A 261 -6.09 29.29 11.62
CA GLN A 261 -5.70 30.36 10.69
C GLN A 261 -4.25 30.84 10.84
N GLN A 262 -3.56 30.48 11.93
CA GLN A 262 -2.18 30.89 12.26
C GLN A 262 -1.21 29.71 12.32
N PHE A 263 -1.63 28.50 11.98
CA PHE A 263 -0.78 27.32 11.96
C PHE A 263 0.29 27.48 10.89
N GLN A 264 1.46 28.01 11.29
CA GLN A 264 2.59 28.15 10.40
C GLN A 264 3.28 26.81 10.18
N PRO A 265 3.77 26.53 8.95
CA PRO A 265 4.59 25.37 8.70
C PRO A 265 5.78 25.35 9.66
N PHE A 266 5.97 24.25 10.37
CA PHE A 266 7.07 24.09 11.30
C PHE A 266 7.86 22.83 11.01
N VAL A 267 9.11 22.86 11.47
CA VAL A 267 10.01 21.72 11.49
C VAL A 267 10.69 21.71 12.85
N GLN A 268 10.57 20.59 13.56
CA GLN A 268 11.12 20.42 14.89
C GLN A 268 11.84 19.08 15.01
N GLU A 269 13.07 19.11 15.49
CA GLU A 269 13.79 17.90 15.87
C GLU A 269 13.42 17.49 17.29
N LEU A 270 12.99 16.25 17.45
CA LEU A 270 12.56 15.67 18.71
C LEU A 270 13.39 14.43 19.03
N LYS A 271 13.80 14.31 20.29
CA LYS A 271 14.40 13.10 20.85
C LYS A 271 13.36 12.39 21.68
N ILE A 272 12.80 11.31 21.15
CA ILE A 272 11.74 10.54 21.84
C ILE A 272 12.29 9.25 22.43
N VAL A 273 11.59 8.71 23.41
CA VAL A 273 11.80 7.36 23.93
C VAL A 273 10.62 6.48 23.51
N PHE A 274 10.90 5.41 22.76
CA PHE A 274 9.90 4.43 22.34
C PHE A 274 10.45 3.02 22.55
N LYS A 275 9.69 2.14 23.23
CA LYS A 275 10.12 0.77 23.59
C LYS A 275 11.53 0.70 24.20
N LYS A 276 11.83 1.62 25.14
CA LYS A 276 13.13 1.80 25.82
C LYS A 276 14.30 2.20 24.90
N LYS A 277 14.06 2.53 23.63
CA LYS A 277 15.07 3.08 22.71
C LYS A 277 14.91 4.59 22.57
N GLN A 278 16.03 5.31 22.51
CA GLN A 278 16.03 6.72 22.14
C GLN A 278 16.06 6.85 20.62
N ILE A 279 15.10 7.57 20.07
CA ILE A 279 14.93 7.77 18.63
C ILE A 279 14.96 9.26 18.36
N GLN A 280 15.81 9.68 17.42
CA GLN A 280 15.79 11.05 16.90
C GLN A 280 14.84 11.09 15.71
N LEU A 281 13.86 11.99 15.79
CA LEU A 281 12.90 12.21 14.73
C LEU A 281 12.81 13.69 14.40
N LEU A 282 12.48 13.98 13.15
CA LEU A 282 12.13 15.31 12.68
C LEU A 282 10.62 15.30 12.44
N LEU A 283 9.91 16.08 13.24
CA LEU A 283 8.49 16.32 13.10
C LEU A 283 8.29 17.60 12.29
N SER A 284 7.55 17.52 11.21
CA SER A 284 7.09 18.70 10.47
C SER A 284 5.57 18.70 10.43
N GLY A 285 4.98 19.88 10.56
CA GLY A 285 3.54 20.08 10.48
C GLY A 285 3.19 21.24 9.56
N CYS A 286 2.10 21.09 8.80
CA CYS A 286 1.49 22.18 8.04
C CYS A 286 -0.04 22.05 8.02
N TYR A 287 -0.73 23.16 7.75
CA TYR A 287 -2.19 23.18 7.61
C TYR A 287 -2.58 23.27 6.13
N LEU A 288 -3.25 22.23 5.61
CA LEU A 288 -3.73 22.14 4.23
C LEU A 288 -5.19 21.66 4.25
N GLY A 289 -6.11 22.56 4.61
CA GLY A 289 -7.51 22.24 4.91
C GLY A 289 -7.70 21.53 6.26
N GLN A 290 -6.76 20.65 6.61
CA GLN A 290 -6.62 19.94 7.88
C GLN A 290 -5.15 19.92 8.34
N PRO A 291 -4.86 19.72 9.63
CA PRO A 291 -3.49 19.56 10.12
C PRO A 291 -2.86 18.29 9.54
N ASN A 292 -1.77 18.45 8.79
CA ASN A 292 -0.97 17.35 8.25
C ASN A 292 0.41 17.34 8.89
N PHE A 293 0.89 16.15 9.22
CA PHE A 293 2.16 15.92 9.90
C PHE A 293 3.01 14.92 9.13
N ILE A 294 4.31 15.15 9.16
CA ILE A 294 5.34 14.25 8.66
C ILE A 294 6.30 13.98 9.81
N ILE A 295 6.51 12.71 10.14
CA ILE A 295 7.57 12.28 11.04
C ILE A 295 8.61 11.56 10.20
N VAL A 296 9.83 12.12 10.16
CA VAL A 296 11.00 11.50 9.54
C VAL A 296 11.88 10.94 10.66
N LEU A 297 12.13 9.64 10.64
CA LEU A 297 13.08 9.02 11.56
C LEU A 297 14.50 9.36 11.11
N GLN A 298 15.16 10.23 11.87
CA GLN A 298 16.54 10.65 11.58
C GLN A 298 17.57 9.64 12.07
N SER A 299 17.21 8.79 13.05
CA SER A 299 18.08 7.73 13.54
C SER A 299 18.25 6.65 12.47
N GLU A 300 19.21 6.87 11.59
CA GLU A 300 20.10 5.80 11.19
C GLU A 300 20.86 5.43 12.46
N ASP A 301 20.51 4.32 13.11
CA ASP A 301 21.37 3.77 14.18
C ASP A 301 22.78 3.74 13.60
N LYS A 302 23.70 4.56 14.13
CA LYS A 302 25.11 4.52 13.75
C LYS A 302 25.63 3.10 13.87
N ASP A 303 25.11 2.38 14.86
CA ASP A 303 25.29 0.96 15.12
C ASP A 303 24.86 0.08 13.93
N ILE A 304 23.75 0.37 13.24
CA ILE A 304 23.30 -0.40 12.06
C ILE A 304 24.25 -0.17 10.87
N LYS A 305 24.71 1.08 10.62
CA LYS A 305 25.67 1.34 9.53
C LYS A 305 27.05 0.73 9.82
N GLN A 306 27.53 0.84 11.06
CA GLN A 306 28.79 0.21 11.49
C GLN A 306 28.67 -1.32 11.44
N MET A 307 27.54 -1.89 11.85
CA MET A 307 27.25 -3.32 11.72
C MET A 307 27.23 -3.79 10.27
N GLN A 308 26.61 -3.03 9.36
CA GLN A 308 26.60 -3.40 7.94
C GLN A 308 28.01 -3.38 7.33
N GLN A 309 28.86 -2.43 7.74
CA GLN A 309 30.26 -2.38 7.32
C GLN A 309 31.09 -3.52 7.90
N GLN A 310 30.94 -3.81 9.20
CA GLN A 310 31.59 -4.94 9.86
C GLN A 310 31.11 -6.28 9.30
N PHE A 311 29.83 -6.41 8.96
CA PHE A 311 29.28 -7.61 8.32
C PHE A 311 29.86 -7.83 6.93
N LYS A 312 29.99 -6.76 6.13
CA LYS A 312 30.68 -6.84 4.83
C LYS A 312 32.13 -7.28 4.98
N GLN A 313 32.84 -6.75 5.97
CA GLN A 313 34.23 -7.13 6.27
C GLN A 313 34.33 -8.59 6.73
N GLN A 314 33.47 -9.04 7.64
CA GLN A 314 33.42 -10.42 8.09
C GLN A 314 33.07 -11.38 6.95
N HIS A 315 32.10 -11.03 6.11
CA HIS A 315 31.72 -11.85 4.96
C HIS A 315 32.88 -12.00 3.97
N GLN A 316 33.65 -10.94 3.72
CA GLN A 316 34.88 -11.01 2.92
C GLN A 316 35.94 -11.92 3.56
N ILE A 317 36.10 -11.87 4.88
CA ILE A 317 37.00 -12.76 5.62
C ILE A 317 36.55 -14.22 5.47
N TYR A 318 35.25 -14.50 5.63
CA TYR A 318 34.70 -15.85 5.47
C TYR A 318 34.82 -16.37 4.03
N LEU A 319 34.58 -15.53 3.02
CA LEU A 319 34.82 -15.87 1.61
C LEU A 319 36.29 -16.24 1.37
N LYS A 320 37.22 -15.47 1.95
CA LYS A 320 38.65 -15.75 1.85
C LYS A 320 39.01 -17.08 2.52
N TYR A 321 38.49 -17.35 3.72
CA TYR A 321 38.66 -18.64 4.40
C TYR A 321 38.08 -19.80 3.58
N PHE A 322 36.89 -19.62 3.00
CA PHE A 322 36.23 -20.62 2.17
C PHE A 322 37.04 -20.94 0.91
N ILE A 323 37.51 -19.92 0.18
CA ILE A 323 38.37 -20.10 -1.00
C ILE A 323 39.67 -20.82 -0.62
N ASN A 324 40.26 -20.47 0.53
CA ASN A 324 41.49 -21.11 0.99
C ASN A 324 41.24 -22.57 1.39
N HIS A 325 40.11 -22.86 2.02
CA HIS A 325 39.69 -24.21 2.37
C HIS A 325 39.40 -25.05 1.11
N ILE A 326 38.79 -24.47 0.07
CA ILE A 326 38.61 -25.11 -1.25
C ILE A 326 39.97 -25.44 -1.87
N ARG A 327 40.92 -24.50 -1.86
CA ARG A 327 42.27 -24.76 -2.37
C ARG A 327 42.98 -25.88 -1.61
N GLN A 328 42.89 -25.88 -0.29
CA GLN A 328 43.48 -26.93 0.54
C GLN A 328 42.82 -28.28 0.27
N THR A 329 41.49 -28.32 0.17
CA THR A 329 40.74 -29.55 -0.17
C THR A 329 41.09 -30.07 -1.56
N CYS A 330 41.25 -29.21 -2.57
CA CYS A 330 41.77 -29.61 -3.89
C CYS A 330 43.20 -30.18 -3.82
N LYS A 331 44.10 -29.58 -3.01
CA LYS A 331 45.46 -30.11 -2.80
C LYS A 331 45.45 -31.48 -2.11
N TYR A 332 44.62 -31.65 -1.08
CA TYR A 332 44.50 -32.93 -0.39
C TYR A 332 43.80 -34.01 -1.24
N LEU A 333 42.80 -33.65 -2.06
CA LEU A 333 42.18 -34.55 -3.03
C LEU A 333 43.20 -35.11 -4.01
N LYS A 334 44.14 -34.27 -4.48
CA LYS A 334 45.24 -34.70 -5.33
C LYS A 334 46.12 -35.78 -4.65
N ILE A 335 46.48 -35.57 -3.38
CA ILE A 335 47.30 -36.52 -2.59
C ILE A 335 46.56 -37.85 -2.35
N ILE A 336 45.24 -37.78 -2.09
CA ILE A 336 44.39 -38.95 -1.81
C ILE A 336 44.19 -39.81 -3.06
N VAL A 337 44.02 -39.18 -4.23
CA VAL A 337 43.97 -39.87 -5.53
C VAL A 337 45.29 -40.58 -5.82
N GLU A 338 46.42 -39.99 -5.39
CA GLU A 338 47.75 -40.58 -5.56
C GLU A 338 48.06 -41.72 -4.57
N HIS A 339 47.49 -41.73 -3.35
CA HIS A 339 47.91 -42.65 -2.26
C HIS A 339 46.81 -43.55 -1.67
N ASN A 340 45.62 -43.62 -2.27
CA ASN A 340 44.55 -44.56 -1.87
C ASN A 340 44.11 -44.49 -0.39
N HIS A 341 44.17 -43.30 0.24
CA HIS A 341 43.76 -43.10 1.63
C HIS A 341 42.26 -42.77 1.75
N ILE A 342 41.42 -43.82 1.73
CA ILE A 342 39.95 -43.74 1.89
C ILE A 342 39.53 -42.92 3.13
N HIS A 343 40.28 -43.01 4.24
CA HIS A 343 40.01 -42.27 5.47
C HIS A 343 40.11 -40.74 5.29
N GLN A 344 41.07 -40.28 4.50
CA GLN A 344 41.28 -38.86 4.22
C GLN A 344 40.26 -38.36 3.19
N ALA A 345 39.90 -39.18 2.20
CA ALA A 345 38.83 -38.88 1.23
C ALA A 345 37.50 -38.57 1.92
N ILE A 346 37.16 -39.40 2.91
CA ILE A 346 35.96 -39.26 3.74
C ILE A 346 35.97 -37.94 4.54
N LYS A 347 37.09 -37.58 5.20
CA LYS A 347 37.20 -36.31 5.94
C LYS A 347 37.01 -35.11 5.03
N LEU A 348 37.49 -35.22 3.79
CA LEU A 348 37.38 -34.20 2.76
C LEU A 348 35.94 -34.06 2.25
N LEU A 349 35.24 -35.17 2.02
CA LEU A 349 33.83 -35.21 1.63
C LEU A 349 32.92 -34.60 2.72
N ILE A 350 33.21 -34.90 3.98
CA ILE A 350 32.59 -34.27 5.17
C ILE A 350 32.84 -32.75 5.16
N SER A 351 34.07 -32.30 4.90
CA SER A 351 34.38 -30.86 4.88
C SER A 351 33.73 -30.11 3.71
N HIS A 352 33.62 -30.72 2.53
CA HIS A 352 33.00 -30.13 1.35
C HIS A 352 31.47 -30.05 1.46
N LYS A 353 30.83 -31.08 2.02
CA LYS A 353 29.38 -31.03 2.31
C LYS A 353 29.05 -29.99 3.39
N GLN A 354 29.92 -29.81 4.38
CA GLN A 354 29.82 -28.72 5.36
C GLN A 354 29.90 -27.35 4.67
N SER A 355 30.79 -27.20 3.68
CA SER A 355 30.95 -25.97 2.91
C SER A 355 29.73 -25.65 2.02
N LEU A 356 29.09 -26.66 1.43
CA LEU A 356 27.82 -26.49 0.68
C LEU A 356 26.64 -26.13 1.60
N LEU A 357 26.60 -26.69 2.81
CA LEU A 357 25.64 -26.27 3.84
C LEU A 357 25.86 -24.81 4.26
N PHE A 358 27.12 -24.34 4.24
CA PHE A 358 27.47 -22.93 4.46
C PHE A 358 27.02 -22.00 3.34
N GLU A 359 27.08 -22.42 2.08
CA GLU A 359 26.72 -21.60 0.91
C GLU A 359 25.21 -21.29 0.83
N HIS A 360 24.38 -22.12 1.48
CA HIS A 360 22.95 -21.91 1.61
C HIS A 360 22.53 -21.26 2.94
N TYR A 361 23.46 -20.62 3.67
CA TYR A 361 23.13 -19.76 4.81
C TYR A 361 22.34 -18.53 4.37
N LYS A 362 21.03 -18.69 4.25
CA LYS A 362 20.11 -17.63 4.63
C LYS A 362 19.77 -17.91 6.08
N PHE A 363 20.06 -16.99 7.00
CA PHE A 363 19.46 -17.03 8.34
C PHE A 363 17.96 -16.84 8.13
N GLU A 364 17.27 -17.94 7.83
CA GLU A 364 15.83 -17.96 7.74
C GLU A 364 15.26 -17.72 9.13
N GLN A 365 14.04 -17.17 9.14
CA GLN A 365 13.22 -16.97 10.33
C GLN A 365 13.19 -18.25 11.19
N GLN A 366 13.12 -18.09 12.51
CA GLN A 366 12.93 -19.19 13.47
C GLN A 366 11.72 -20.04 13.05
N LYS A 367 11.84 -21.37 13.12
CA LYS A 367 10.79 -22.30 12.68
C LYS A 367 10.68 -23.48 13.62
N ASN A 368 9.48 -24.05 13.71
CA ASN A 368 9.33 -25.40 14.25
C ASN A 368 10.01 -26.41 13.32
N ILE A 369 10.92 -27.20 13.87
CA ILE A 369 11.59 -28.30 13.19
C ILE A 369 11.38 -29.59 13.95
N SER A 370 11.33 -30.70 13.21
CA SER A 370 11.33 -32.05 13.76
C SER A 370 12.77 -32.56 13.90
N PRO A 371 13.38 -32.60 15.10
CA PRO A 371 14.77 -32.99 15.30
C PRO A 371 15.06 -34.40 14.81
N HIS A 372 14.10 -35.32 14.95
CA HIS A 372 14.21 -36.71 14.50
C HIS A 372 14.64 -36.81 13.05
N ARG A 373 13.99 -36.07 12.13
CA ARG A 373 14.30 -36.11 10.70
C ARG A 373 15.71 -35.60 10.38
N ILE A 374 16.22 -34.65 11.17
CA ILE A 374 17.56 -34.08 10.98
C ILE A 374 18.60 -35.07 11.52
N ILE A 375 18.37 -35.59 12.72
CA ILE A 375 19.24 -36.56 13.37
C ILE A 375 19.31 -37.84 12.52
N ASP A 376 18.19 -38.40 12.06
CA ASP A 376 18.18 -39.60 11.20
C ASP A 376 18.96 -39.40 9.90
N LYS A 377 18.82 -38.23 9.27
CA LYS A 377 19.60 -37.88 8.07
C LYS A 377 21.09 -37.83 8.36
N LEU A 378 21.49 -37.18 9.45
CA LEU A 378 22.88 -37.12 9.88
C LEU A 378 23.41 -38.51 10.23
N VAL A 379 22.61 -39.34 10.88
CA VAL A 379 22.96 -40.70 11.28
C VAL A 379 23.15 -41.59 10.07
N ASN A 380 22.23 -41.58 9.12
CA ASN A 380 22.37 -42.34 7.89
C ASN A 380 23.60 -41.88 7.11
N TYR A 381 23.88 -40.58 7.12
CA TYR A 381 25.10 -40.02 6.56
C TYR A 381 26.36 -40.55 7.25
N PHE A 382 26.47 -40.49 8.57
CA PHE A 382 27.64 -40.98 9.30
C PHE A 382 27.72 -42.52 9.38
N LYS A 383 26.59 -43.26 9.32
CA LYS A 383 26.57 -44.73 9.19
C LYS A 383 27.21 -45.20 7.90
N SER A 384 26.98 -44.49 6.79
CA SER A 384 27.64 -44.78 5.50
C SER A 384 29.16 -44.61 5.53
N ILE A 385 29.68 -44.01 6.61
CA ILE A 385 31.08 -43.66 6.84
C ILE A 385 31.72 -44.55 7.95
N ASN A 386 31.13 -45.71 8.26
CA ASN A 386 31.59 -46.69 9.26
C ASN A 386 31.50 -46.25 10.74
N TYR A 387 30.57 -45.36 11.11
CA TYR A 387 30.28 -45.07 12.53
C TYR A 387 29.23 -46.04 13.11
N LYS A 388 29.51 -46.70 14.24
CA LYS A 388 28.57 -47.61 14.94
C LYS A 388 27.62 -46.87 15.89
N ILE A 389 26.76 -45.99 15.36
CA ILE A 389 25.81 -45.19 16.15
C ILE A 389 24.51 -45.98 16.41
N LYS A 390 24.12 -46.17 17.68
CA LYS A 390 22.87 -46.86 18.10
C LYS A 390 21.92 -45.87 18.80
N PHE A 391 20.71 -45.69 18.24
CA PHE A 391 19.67 -44.86 18.85
C PHE A 391 18.88 -45.67 19.86
N THR A 392 18.81 -45.17 21.09
CA THR A 392 18.03 -45.80 22.17
C THR A 392 16.68 -45.15 22.42
N ASN A 393 16.36 -44.03 21.76
CA ASN A 393 15.06 -43.38 21.90
C ASN A 393 14.51 -42.91 20.54
N THR A 394 13.23 -43.19 20.28
CA THR A 394 12.57 -42.99 18.96
C THR A 394 11.59 -41.82 18.93
N LYS A 395 11.37 -41.11 20.04
CA LYS A 395 10.47 -39.95 20.09
C LYS A 395 11.26 -38.67 20.35
N PHE A 396 11.34 -37.82 19.33
CA PHE A 396 11.81 -36.45 19.44
C PHE A 396 10.61 -35.53 19.25
N ASP A 397 10.36 -34.68 20.22
CA ASP A 397 9.35 -33.62 20.11
C ASP A 397 9.82 -32.56 19.10
N ASP A 398 8.87 -31.88 18.44
CA ASP A 398 9.18 -30.75 17.58
C ASP A 398 9.71 -29.57 18.42
N ILE A 399 10.71 -28.86 17.91
CA ILE A 399 11.34 -27.74 18.60
C ILE A 399 11.29 -26.47 17.76
N TYR A 400 11.04 -25.33 18.40
CA TYR A 400 11.13 -24.03 17.76
C TYR A 400 12.58 -23.55 17.76
N THR A 401 13.25 -23.58 16.59
CA THR A 401 14.67 -23.20 16.53
C THR A 401 15.16 -22.65 15.19
N ILE A 402 16.43 -22.29 15.14
CA ILE A 402 17.14 -21.85 13.94
C ILE A 402 17.72 -23.11 13.28
N LYS A 403 17.00 -23.65 12.30
CA LYS A 403 17.34 -24.90 11.61
C LYS A 403 18.81 -25.02 11.17
N PRO A 404 19.46 -23.99 10.56
CA PRO A 404 20.87 -24.07 10.20
C PRO A 404 21.81 -24.22 11.40
N CYS A 405 21.59 -23.45 12.46
CA CYS A 405 22.40 -23.53 13.69
C CYS A 405 22.26 -24.91 14.33
N PHE A 406 21.03 -25.42 14.43
CA PHE A 406 20.76 -26.73 15.01
C PHE A 406 21.45 -27.86 14.24
N LEU A 407 21.40 -27.79 12.91
CA LEU A 407 22.06 -28.76 12.05
C LEU A 407 23.59 -28.74 12.21
N ASN A 408 24.20 -27.56 12.28
CA ASN A 408 25.65 -27.43 12.45
C ASN A 408 26.14 -27.78 13.85
N PHE A 409 25.34 -27.48 14.88
CA PHE A 409 25.56 -27.98 16.23
C PHE A 409 25.68 -29.50 16.25
N LEU A 410 24.68 -30.20 15.70
CA LEU A 410 24.71 -31.66 15.62
C LEU A 410 25.85 -32.16 14.75
N TYR A 411 26.13 -31.50 13.63
CA TYR A 411 27.21 -31.90 12.73
C TYR A 411 28.59 -31.90 13.41
N GLU A 412 28.91 -30.85 14.16
CA GLU A 412 30.18 -30.73 14.89
C GLU A 412 30.30 -31.76 16.03
N ILE A 413 29.19 -32.13 16.66
CA ILE A 413 29.15 -33.23 17.63
C ILE A 413 29.49 -34.55 16.94
N PHE A 414 28.80 -34.88 15.84
CA PHE A 414 28.99 -36.15 15.13
C PHE A 414 30.39 -36.26 14.51
N LYS A 415 30.97 -35.15 14.06
CA LYS A 415 32.34 -35.07 13.55
C LYS A 415 33.39 -35.47 14.59
N ASN A 416 33.15 -35.14 15.86
CA ASN A 416 34.06 -35.45 16.97
C ASN A 416 33.75 -36.77 17.67
N MET A 417 32.78 -37.54 17.18
CA MET A 417 32.58 -38.91 17.63
C MET A 417 33.73 -39.81 17.12
N ASP A 418 34.14 -40.76 17.94
CA ASP A 418 35.04 -41.85 17.61
C ASP A 418 34.28 -42.95 16.85
N ARG A 419 34.90 -43.59 15.87
CA ARG A 419 34.22 -44.49 14.91
C ARG A 419 33.81 -45.82 15.53
N ASN A 420 34.55 -46.27 16.53
CA ASN A 420 34.41 -47.60 17.11
C ASN A 420 33.56 -47.64 18.39
N GLN A 421 33.00 -46.49 18.81
CA GLN A 421 32.25 -46.37 20.05
C GLN A 421 30.75 -46.36 19.81
N HIS A 422 30.00 -46.88 20.78
CA HIS A 422 28.55 -46.82 20.79
C HIS A 422 28.08 -45.54 21.49
N TYR A 423 27.49 -44.65 20.70
CA TYR A 423 26.87 -43.42 21.20
C TYR A 423 25.40 -43.66 21.50
N HIS A 424 24.95 -43.17 22.65
CA HIS A 424 23.54 -43.15 23.00
C HIS A 424 23.03 -41.71 22.98
N LEU A 425 22.17 -41.40 22.01
CA LEU A 425 21.45 -40.13 21.96
C LEU A 425 20.04 -40.30 22.54
N LYS A 426 19.66 -39.46 23.49
CA LYS A 426 18.32 -39.41 24.08
C LYS A 426 17.83 -37.97 24.10
N SER A 427 16.70 -37.69 23.47
CA SER A 427 15.95 -36.45 23.69
C SER A 427 14.84 -36.66 24.69
N PHE A 428 14.55 -35.64 25.48
CA PHE A 428 13.34 -35.56 26.29
C PHE A 428 13.03 -34.10 26.62
N SER A 429 11.75 -33.80 26.82
CA SER A 429 11.27 -32.52 27.32
C SER A 429 11.11 -32.61 28.85
N SER A 430 11.64 -31.63 29.58
CA SER A 430 11.48 -31.51 31.03
C SER A 430 11.31 -30.03 31.37
N ASN A 431 10.30 -29.67 32.15
CA ASN A 431 10.00 -28.29 32.53
C ASN A 431 9.95 -27.30 31.34
N ASN A 432 9.28 -27.67 30.24
CA ASN A 432 9.24 -26.92 28.97
C ASN A 432 10.58 -26.68 28.27
N GLN A 433 11.68 -27.24 28.78
CA GLN A 433 12.98 -27.21 28.13
C GLN A 433 13.21 -28.51 27.36
N TYR A 434 13.75 -28.36 26.15
CA TYR A 434 14.15 -29.50 25.32
C TYR A 434 15.59 -29.88 25.64
N ILE A 435 15.83 -31.16 25.96
CA ILE A 435 17.13 -31.66 26.39
C ILE A 435 17.60 -32.74 25.42
N ILE A 436 18.83 -32.60 24.91
CA ILE A 436 19.54 -33.66 24.19
C ILE A 436 20.66 -34.20 25.09
N SER A 437 20.56 -35.47 25.44
CA SER A 437 21.58 -36.21 26.19
C SER A 437 22.37 -37.11 25.23
N LEU A 438 23.69 -37.03 25.29
CA LEU A 438 24.63 -37.78 24.47
C LEU A 438 25.65 -38.48 25.36
N LYS A 439 25.61 -39.82 25.39
CA LYS A 439 26.61 -40.65 26.06
C LYS A 439 27.66 -41.17 25.09
N GLY A 440 28.93 -41.12 25.49
CA GLY A 440 30.08 -41.67 24.74
C GLY A 440 30.96 -40.64 24.05
N LEU A 441 30.64 -39.35 24.13
CA LEU A 441 31.51 -38.29 23.62
C LEU A 441 32.71 -38.12 24.57
N GLN A 442 33.92 -38.28 24.07
CA GLN A 442 35.15 -38.18 24.87
C GLN A 442 35.59 -36.73 25.09
N GLU A 443 35.46 -35.89 24.06
CA GLU A 443 35.85 -34.49 24.11
C GLU A 443 34.74 -33.58 23.60
N TYR A 444 34.61 -32.43 24.26
CA TYR A 444 33.70 -31.37 23.85
C TYR A 444 34.23 -30.68 22.58
N PRO A 445 33.41 -30.48 21.53
CA PRO A 445 33.87 -29.78 20.33
C PRO A 445 34.35 -28.36 20.65
N LYS A 446 35.54 -28.00 20.19
CA LYS A 446 36.18 -26.69 20.45
C LYS A 446 36.09 -25.71 19.28
N SER A 447 35.40 -26.06 18.19
CA SER A 447 35.36 -25.21 17.00
C SER A 447 34.58 -23.92 17.23
N ASN A 448 35.02 -22.80 16.64
CA ASN A 448 34.34 -21.51 16.73
C ASN A 448 32.88 -21.60 16.25
N LEU A 449 32.61 -22.44 15.25
CA LEU A 449 31.26 -22.71 14.77
C LEU A 449 30.40 -23.39 15.84
N PHE A 450 30.95 -24.40 16.52
CA PHE A 450 30.22 -25.08 17.57
C PHE A 450 29.95 -24.15 18.75
N GLN A 451 30.93 -23.35 19.17
CA GLN A 451 30.76 -22.33 20.20
C GLN A 451 29.71 -21.28 19.83
N PHE A 452 29.64 -20.91 18.55
CA PHE A 452 28.60 -20.03 18.04
C PHE A 452 27.22 -20.70 18.14
N CYS A 453 27.09 -21.94 17.66
CA CYS A 453 25.83 -22.65 17.70
C CYS A 453 25.36 -22.94 19.13
N THR A 454 26.28 -23.26 20.06
CA THR A 454 25.93 -23.44 21.48
C THR A 454 25.39 -22.15 22.08
N LYS A 455 26.03 -21.00 21.83
CA LYS A 455 25.52 -19.70 22.31
C LYS A 455 24.13 -19.34 21.78
N CYS A 456 23.81 -19.74 20.54
CA CYS A 456 22.51 -19.45 19.94
C CYS A 456 21.39 -20.39 20.41
N LEU A 457 21.73 -21.62 20.82
CA LEU A 457 20.76 -22.70 20.98
C LEU A 457 20.68 -23.25 22.39
N ILE A 458 21.78 -23.23 23.14
CA ILE A 458 21.97 -23.96 24.39
C ILE A 458 21.95 -22.98 25.56
N GLU A 459 21.05 -23.20 26.50
CA GLU A 459 20.96 -22.48 27.76
C GLU A 459 22.04 -22.97 28.72
N GLN A 460 22.17 -24.29 28.85
CA GLN A 460 23.11 -24.92 29.75
C GLN A 460 23.64 -26.23 29.18
N THR A 461 24.93 -26.48 29.39
CA THR A 461 25.56 -27.78 29.12
C THR A 461 25.95 -28.40 30.46
N ILE A 462 25.50 -29.63 30.71
CA ILE A 462 25.82 -30.38 31.92
C ILE A 462 26.62 -31.60 31.50
N GLN A 463 27.79 -31.80 32.10
CA GLN A 463 28.59 -33.01 31.92
C GLN A 463 28.50 -33.85 33.19
N ILE A 464 28.00 -35.07 33.04
CA ILE A 464 27.95 -36.08 34.12
C ILE A 464 28.63 -37.33 33.57
N ASP A 465 29.79 -37.67 34.11
CA ASP A 465 30.65 -38.75 33.62
C ASP A 465 30.93 -38.63 32.10
N ASN A 466 30.65 -39.69 31.34
CA ASN A 466 30.77 -39.75 29.87
C ASN A 466 29.48 -39.33 29.14
N CYS A 467 28.66 -38.48 29.78
CA CYS A 467 27.38 -38.03 29.25
C CYS A 467 27.31 -36.50 29.21
N PHE A 468 27.07 -35.95 28.02
CA PHE A 468 26.81 -34.53 27.82
C PHE A 468 25.31 -34.31 27.65
N GLN A 469 24.73 -33.47 28.50
CA GLN A 469 23.36 -33.01 28.39
C GLN A 469 23.35 -31.55 27.92
N PHE A 470 22.62 -31.30 26.84
CA PHE A 470 22.45 -30.00 26.21
C PHE A 470 21.01 -29.54 26.42
N ILE A 471 20.82 -28.51 27.25
CA ILE A 471 19.53 -27.91 27.54
C ILE A 471 19.32 -26.75 26.57
N PHE A 472 18.29 -26.81 25.74
CA PHE A 472 18.01 -25.81 24.71
C PHE A 472 17.21 -24.62 25.25
N LEU A 473 17.49 -23.44 24.72
CA LEU A 473 16.70 -22.22 24.96
C LEU A 473 15.28 -22.39 24.43
N GLU A 474 14.29 -21.94 25.21
CA GLU A 474 12.88 -21.88 24.80
C GLU A 474 12.68 -20.97 23.57
N ILE A 475 13.42 -19.86 23.50
CA ILE A 475 13.49 -18.97 22.34
C ILE A 475 14.98 -18.83 21.94
N PRO A 476 15.40 -19.33 20.77
CA PRO A 476 16.79 -19.22 20.34
C PRO A 476 17.17 -17.76 20.14
N MET A 477 18.22 -17.32 20.83
CA MET A 477 18.67 -15.94 20.76
C MET A 477 19.57 -15.72 19.54
N ILE A 478 19.05 -15.02 18.53
CA ILE A 478 19.88 -14.35 17.51
C ILE A 478 20.45 -13.03 18.10
N SER A 479 19.83 -12.52 19.16
CA SER A 479 20.04 -11.20 19.76
C SER A 479 21.34 -11.02 20.56
N TYR A 480 22.10 -12.08 20.83
CA TYR A 480 23.33 -11.97 21.63
C TYR A 480 24.54 -11.39 20.87
N TYR A 481 24.39 -11.07 19.59
CA TYR A 481 25.41 -10.34 18.81
C TYR A 481 25.34 -8.81 18.93
N ASN A 482 24.33 -8.24 19.61
CA ASN A 482 24.16 -6.78 19.72
C ASN A 482 24.62 -6.15 21.04
N SER A 483 25.25 -6.86 21.98
CA SER A 483 25.60 -6.23 23.26
C SER A 483 26.92 -6.59 23.91
N ASN A 484 27.64 -7.64 23.51
CA ASN A 484 28.89 -7.98 24.21
C ASN A 484 29.94 -8.63 23.29
N MET A 485 30.66 -7.80 22.54
CA MET A 485 32.09 -8.02 22.29
C MET A 485 32.84 -6.73 22.62
N ARG A 486 33.11 -6.54 23.91
CA ARG A 486 34.28 -5.78 24.36
C ARG A 486 35.50 -6.65 24.05
N THR A 487 36.36 -6.20 23.15
CA THR A 487 37.75 -6.63 23.13
C THR A 487 38.53 -5.63 23.97
N GLN A 488 39.08 -6.11 25.09
CA GLN A 488 40.33 -5.59 25.62
C GLN A 488 41.42 -5.77 24.56
N ASP A 489 42.23 -4.73 24.43
CA ASP A 489 43.63 -4.67 24.04
C ASP A 489 44.11 -5.59 22.91
N ASP A 490 44.37 -4.99 21.76
CA ASP A 490 45.36 -5.45 20.80
C ASP A 490 46.53 -4.44 20.84
N PRO A 491 47.61 -4.69 21.59
CA PRO A 491 48.79 -3.85 21.60
C PRO A 491 49.84 -4.44 20.67
N TYR A 492 49.56 -4.53 19.37
CA TYR A 492 50.55 -4.71 18.30
C TYR A 492 49.95 -4.15 16.98
N GLU A 493 50.48 -3.16 16.26
CA GLU A 493 51.87 -2.67 16.09
C GLU A 493 53.00 -3.65 16.42
#